data_AF-A0A355RXZ2-F1
#
_entry.id   AF-A0A355RXZ2-F1
#
_cell.length_a   1.000
_cell.length_b   1.000
_cell.length_c   1.000
_cell.angle_alpha   90.00
_cell.angle_beta   90.00
_cell.angle_gamma   90.00
#
_symmetry.space_group_name_H-M   'P 1'
#
loop_
_entity.id
_entity.type
_entity.pdbx_description
1 polymer ?
#
loop_
_entity_poly.entity_id
_entity_poly.type
_entity_poly.pdbx_seq_one_letter_code
_entity_poly.pdbx_strand_id
1 'polypeptide(L)' 'MGSSAGKSDKQLQILEFIKKEIKQKGYPPSVREICIAVGLKSTSTVHGHLE' A
#
# COMPACT_ATOMS: atom_id res chain seq x y z
N MET A 1 -2.64 -5.05 29.72
CA MET A 1 -3.25 -5.94 28.72
C MET A 1 -2.84 -5.43 27.34
N GLY A 2 -2.08 -6.24 26.60
CA GLY A 2 -1.72 -6.17 25.16
C GLY A 2 -1.58 -4.81 24.45
N SER A 3 -0.33 -4.47 24.09
CA SER A 3 0.04 -3.36 23.21
C SER A 3 -0.50 -3.49 21.77
N SER A 4 -0.89 -2.34 21.19
CA SER A 4 -0.72 -1.99 19.76
C SER A 4 -1.49 -2.77 18.68
N ALA A 5 -2.79 -2.50 18.54
CA ALA A 5 -3.53 -2.76 17.30
C ALA A 5 -3.71 -1.44 16.52
N GLY A 6 -2.88 -1.18 15.51
CA GLY A 6 -2.99 0.07 14.75
C GLY A 6 -2.17 0.19 13.47
N LYS A 7 -1.70 -0.91 12.86
CA LYS A 7 -0.86 -0.85 11.64
C LYS A 7 -1.10 -1.95 10.60
N SER A 8 -2.26 -2.60 10.55
CA SER A 8 -2.39 -3.84 9.76
C SER A 8 -3.10 -3.72 8.41
N ASP A 9 -3.96 -2.71 8.21
CA ASP A 9 -4.84 -2.68 7.02
C ASP A 9 -4.05 -2.53 5.71
N LYS A 10 -3.10 -1.59 5.69
CA LYS A 10 -2.20 -1.35 4.55
C LYS A 10 -1.27 -2.52 4.28
N GLN A 11 -0.75 -3.15 5.34
CA GLN A 11 0.12 -4.32 5.19
C GLN A 11 -0.65 -5.51 4.62
N LEU A 12 -1.90 -5.71 5.03
CA LEU A 12 -2.77 -6.73 4.43
C LEU A 12 -3.01 -6.45 2.93
N GLN A 13 -3.38 -5.22 2.59
CA GLN A 13 -3.63 -4.83 1.19
C GLN A 13 -2.39 -5.03 0.31
N ILE A 14 -1.21 -4.67 0.82
CA ILE A 14 0.07 -4.92 0.13
C ILE A 14 0.30 -6.42 -0.08
N LEU A 15 0.11 -7.22 0.97
CA LEU A 15 0.35 -8.65 0.91
C LEU A 15 -0.61 -9.37 -0.05
N GLU A 16 -1.89 -8.99 -0.05
CA GLU A 16 -2.90 -9.49 -0.97
C GLU A 16 -2.58 -9.09 -2.41
N PHE A 17 -2.17 -7.84 -2.63
CA PHE A 17 -1.81 -7.35 -3.96
C PHE A 17 -0.59 -8.10 -4.51
N ILE A 18 0.46 -8.29 -3.71
CA ILE A 18 1.65 -9.06 -4.11
C ILE A 18 1.25 -10.49 -4.50
N LYS A 19 0.45 -11.18 -3.68
CA LYS A 19 0.00 -12.55 -3.99
C LYS A 19 -0.81 -12.61 -5.27
N LYS A 20 -1.70 -11.64 -5.49
CA LYS A 20 -2.52 -11.55 -6.71
C LYS A 20 -1.66 -11.33 -7.95
N GLU A 21 -0.71 -10.41 -7.89
CA GLU A 21 0.18 -10.09 -9.00
C GLU A 21 1.13 -11.25 -9.33
N ILE A 22 1.67 -11.95 -8.32
CA ILE A 22 2.45 -13.18 -8.54
C ILE A 22 1.57 -14.24 -9.22
N LYS A 23 0.32 -14.42 -8.79
CA LYS A 23 -0.58 -15.42 -9.39
C LYS A 23 -1.00 -15.07 -10.82
N GLN A 24 -1.17 -13.78 -11.13
CA GLN A 24 -1.61 -13.33 -12.46
C GLN A 24 -0.46 -13.17 -13.46
N LYS A 25 0.62 -12.51 -13.04
CA LYS A 25 1.76 -12.14 -13.89
C LYS A 25 2.94 -13.11 -13.77
N GLY A 26 3.01 -13.90 -12.70
CA GLY A 26 4.13 -14.80 -12.41
C GLY A 26 5.30 -14.15 -11.67
N TYR A 27 5.22 -12.85 -11.35
CA TYR A 27 6.27 -12.12 -10.65
C TYR A 27 5.72 -11.16 -9.59
N PRO A 28 6.47 -10.91 -8.50
CA PRO A 28 6.07 -9.95 -7.50
C PRO A 28 6.12 -8.52 -8.06
N PRO A 29 5.10 -7.69 -7.80
CA PRO A 29 5.07 -6.30 -8.24
C PRO A 29 6.13 -5.50 -7.49
N SER A 30 6.66 -4.46 -8.13
CA SER A 30 7.62 -3.56 -7.47
C SER A 30 6.94 -2.70 -6.41
N VAL A 31 7.72 -2.22 -5.43
CA VAL A 31 7.24 -1.26 -4.39
C VAL A 31 6.51 -0.08 -5.01
N ARG A 32 6.97 0.39 -6.18
CA ARG A 32 6.34 1.45 -6.97
C ARG A 32 4.92 1.09 -7.45
N GLU A 33 4.73 -0.12 -7.97
CA GLU A 33 3.41 -0.61 -8.40
C GLU A 33 2.50 -0.87 -7.21
N ILE A 34 3.02 -1.45 -6.13
CA ILE A 34 2.27 -1.69 -4.89
C ILE A 34 1.76 -0.36 -4.33
N CYS A 35 2.60 0.68 -4.29
CA CYS A 35 2.23 2.00 -3.78
C CYS A 35 1.13 2.67 -4.62
N ILE A 36 1.18 2.50 -5.96
CA ILE A 36 0.16 2.98 -6.89
C ILE A 36 -1.14 2.19 -6.74
N ALA A 37 -1.06 0.85 -6.67
CA ALA A 37 -2.21 -0.04 -6.66
C ALA A 37 -2.95 -0.10 -5.33
N VAL A 38 -2.23 -0.08 -4.20
CA VAL A 38 -2.80 0.05 -2.85
C VAL A 38 -3.28 1.49 -2.60
N GLY A 39 -3.01 2.42 -3.53
CA GLY A 39 -3.56 3.77 -3.48
C GLY A 39 -3.21 4.46 -2.18
N LEU A 40 -1.95 4.35 -1.73
CA LEU A 40 -1.42 5.07 -0.57
C LEU A 40 -1.34 6.58 -0.89
N LYS A 41 -2.50 7.22 -1.06
CA LYS A 41 -2.72 8.67 -1.18
C LYS A 41 -2.88 9.31 0.21
N SER A 42 -2.11 8.88 1.20
CA SER A 42 -2.00 9.63 2.46
C SER A 42 -0.61 10.23 2.60
N THR A 43 -0.20 10.98 1.59
CA THR A 43 0.39 12.29 1.87
C THR A 43 -0.77 13.28 1.90
N SER A 44 -1.41 13.47 3.06
CA SER A 44 -2.34 14.60 3.31
C SER A 44 -1.61 15.97 3.29
N THR A 45 -0.58 16.08 2.45
CA THR A 45 0.29 17.23 2.22
C THR A 45 0.70 17.22 0.75
N VAL A 46 -0.17 16.79 -0.15
CA VAL A 46 -0.05 17.16 -1.57
C VAL A 46 -0.80 18.48 -1.72
N HIS A 47 -0.03 19.56 -1.69
CA HIS A 47 -0.43 20.91 -2.09
C HIS A 47 -1.74 21.45 -1.49
N GLY A 48 -1.67 21.91 -0.23
CA GLY A 48 -2.29 23.20 0.04
C GLY A 48 -1.57 24.21 -0.87
N HIS A 49 -2.30 24.73 -1.85
CA HIS A 49 -1.99 25.89 -2.70
C HIS A 49 -0.53 26.41 -2.64
N LEU A 50 0.25 26.14 -3.70
CA LEU A 50 1.30 27.09 -4.08
C LEU A 50 0.60 28.42 -4.40
N GLU A 51 0.70 29.38 -3.49
CA GLU A 51 0.73 30.81 -3.84
C GLU A 51 2.18 31.28 -3.91
#